data_AF-A0A1Q4DHS3-F1
#
_entry.id   AF-A0A1Q4DHS3-F1
#
_cell.length_a   1.000
_cell.length_b   1.000
_cell.length_c   1.000
_cell.angle_alpha   90.00
_cell.angle_beta   90.00
_cell.angle_gamma   90.00
#
_symmetry.space_group_name_H-M   'P 1'
#
loop_
_entity.id
_entity.type
_entity.pdbx_description
1 polymer ?
#
loop_
_entity_poly.entity_id
_entity_poly.type
_entity_poly.pdbx_seq_one_letter_code
_entity_poly.pdbx_strand_id
1 'polypeptide(L)'
;MEAVVVPEGLAAMPPGPALAAALGAIELDRVPHDRMLEVLAAQHRQLNHEQARMVATLAEVGRCETIPAPGLVARLSRPGRYAAEETRAALYWTRNAADSEHDFAESVVHAMPVVFAAWWSGDLDRPRVRVFDRYLTGLAPELIARICAVAVPVAPRRTTGQLARGRYRSRGEFLDPPLPDPTATPTEPEEQHDRIRYDDGAILRRPPPEPTQERAPPPPTDPFEPPPF
;
A
#
# COMPACT_ATOMS: atom_id res chain seq x y z
N MET A 1 -28.68 -25.48 3.48
CA MET A 1 -28.15 -24.47 2.55
C MET A 1 -26.94 -25.07 1.87
N GLU A 2 -26.87 -24.96 0.56
CA GLU A 2 -25.86 -25.61 -0.26
C GLU A 2 -24.67 -24.67 -0.49
N ALA A 3 -23.45 -25.19 -0.43
CA ALA A 3 -22.24 -24.40 -0.61
C ALA A 3 -22.11 -23.90 -2.06
N VAL A 4 -21.64 -22.66 -2.24
CA VAL A 4 -21.37 -22.12 -3.58
C VAL A 4 -20.03 -22.68 -4.07
N VAL A 5 -20.02 -23.12 -5.33
CA VAL A 5 -18.80 -23.59 -5.98
C VAL A 5 -17.95 -22.37 -6.36
N VAL A 6 -16.81 -22.20 -5.68
CA VAL A 6 -15.76 -21.27 -6.13
C VAL A 6 -15.30 -21.75 -7.51
N PRO A 7 -15.34 -20.91 -8.56
CA PRO A 7 -14.94 -21.32 -9.90
C PRO A 7 -13.54 -21.96 -9.89
N GLU A 8 -13.40 -23.11 -10.54
CA GLU A 8 -12.09 -23.73 -10.70
C GLU A 8 -11.15 -22.77 -11.45
N GLY A 9 -9.93 -22.61 -10.94
CA GLY A 9 -8.93 -21.73 -11.55
C GLY A 9 -9.05 -20.25 -11.20
N LEU A 10 -9.92 -19.84 -10.26
CA LEU A 10 -10.01 -18.45 -9.77
C LEU A 10 -8.64 -17.93 -9.31
N ALA A 11 -7.85 -18.77 -8.63
CA ALA A 11 -6.47 -18.46 -8.24
C ALA A 11 -5.54 -18.10 -9.41
N ALA A 12 -5.78 -18.63 -10.61
CA ALA A 12 -4.93 -18.44 -11.79
C ALA A 12 -5.48 -17.40 -12.78
N MET A 13 -6.73 -16.94 -12.59
CA MET A 13 -7.30 -15.89 -13.43
C MET A 13 -6.49 -14.59 -13.29
N PRO A 14 -6.08 -13.97 -14.41
CA PRO A 14 -5.42 -12.67 -14.38
C PRO A 14 -6.43 -11.61 -13.90
N PRO A 15 -5.98 -10.61 -13.13
CA PRO A 15 -6.86 -9.53 -12.74
C PRO A 15 -7.31 -8.71 -13.95
N GLY A 16 -8.52 -8.17 -13.86
CA GLY A 16 -9.20 -7.48 -14.94
C GLY A 16 -10.70 -7.78 -14.95
N PRO A 17 -11.42 -7.40 -16.03
CA PRO A 17 -12.88 -7.47 -16.07
C PRO A 17 -13.45 -8.87 -15.82
N ALA A 18 -12.80 -9.91 -16.33
CA ALA A 18 -13.25 -11.29 -16.16
C ALA A 18 -13.13 -11.76 -14.70
N LEU A 19 -12.02 -11.44 -14.03
CA LEU A 19 -11.85 -11.78 -12.62
C LEU A 19 -12.80 -10.96 -11.73
N ALA A 20 -12.98 -9.66 -12.01
CA ALA A 20 -13.96 -8.84 -11.30
C ALA A 20 -15.38 -9.41 -11.38
N ALA A 21 -15.80 -9.84 -12.57
CA ALA A 21 -17.11 -10.45 -12.77
C ALA A 21 -17.25 -11.79 -12.01
N ALA A 22 -16.22 -12.65 -12.06
CA ALA A 22 -16.20 -13.92 -11.33
C ALA A 22 -16.29 -13.69 -9.81
N LEU A 23 -15.51 -12.76 -9.28
CA LEU A 23 -15.52 -12.38 -7.87
C LEU A 23 -16.85 -11.77 -7.43
N GLY A 24 -17.48 -10.94 -8.27
CA GLY A 24 -18.77 -10.32 -8.00
C GLY A 24 -19.94 -11.30 -7.93
N ALA A 25 -19.77 -12.52 -8.45
CA ALA A 25 -20.77 -13.58 -8.38
C ALA A 25 -20.66 -14.48 -7.14
N ILE A 26 -19.62 -14.30 -6.31
CA ILE A 26 -19.37 -15.16 -5.14
C ILE A 26 -20.12 -14.62 -3.91
N GLU A 27 -20.96 -15.46 -3.30
CA GLU A 27 -21.56 -15.22 -2.00
C GLU A 27 -20.62 -15.70 -0.88
N LEU A 28 -19.96 -14.75 -0.20
CA LEU A 28 -18.87 -15.05 0.75
C LEU A 28 -19.30 -15.93 1.93
N ASP A 29 -20.54 -15.80 2.40
CA ASP A 29 -21.11 -16.61 3.49
C ASP A 29 -21.36 -18.07 3.10
N ARG A 30 -21.24 -18.40 1.81
CA ARG A 30 -21.39 -19.76 1.26
C ARG A 30 -20.10 -20.38 0.75
N VAL A 31 -18.96 -19.69 0.91
CA VAL A 31 -17.64 -20.20 0.54
C VAL A 31 -17.06 -21.03 1.70
N PRO A 32 -16.72 -22.32 1.47
CA PRO A 32 -16.01 -23.13 2.45
C PRO A 32 -14.68 -22.49 2.90
N HIS A 33 -14.33 -22.65 4.18
CA HIS A 33 -13.17 -21.98 4.76
C HIS A 33 -11.85 -22.34 4.07
N ASP A 34 -11.69 -23.59 3.64
CA ASP A 34 -10.53 -24.10 2.88
C ASP A 34 -10.38 -23.45 1.50
N ARG A 35 -11.45 -22.86 0.95
CA ARG A 35 -11.45 -22.11 -0.32
C ARG A 35 -11.40 -20.59 -0.11
N MET A 36 -11.63 -20.10 1.11
CA MET A 36 -11.71 -18.67 1.40
C MET A 36 -10.41 -17.92 1.09
N LEU A 37 -9.25 -18.55 1.35
CA LEU A 37 -7.95 -17.94 1.05
C LEU A 37 -7.70 -17.78 -0.46
N GLU A 38 -8.27 -18.64 -1.30
CA GLU A 38 -8.21 -18.46 -2.75
C GLU A 38 -9.03 -17.25 -3.20
N VAL A 39 -10.24 -17.09 -2.66
CA VAL A 39 -11.09 -15.92 -2.93
C VAL A 39 -10.40 -14.64 -2.45
N LEU A 40 -9.82 -14.66 -1.26
CA LEU A 40 -9.07 -13.51 -0.71
C LEU A 40 -7.87 -13.14 -1.58
N ALA A 41 -7.07 -14.13 -2.00
CA ALA A 41 -5.91 -13.88 -2.86
C ALA A 41 -6.31 -13.30 -4.22
N ALA A 42 -7.38 -13.83 -4.83
CA ALA A 42 -7.92 -13.32 -6.08
C ALA A 42 -8.49 -11.89 -5.94
N GLN A 43 -9.22 -11.61 -4.86
CA GLN A 43 -9.70 -10.26 -4.53
C GLN A 43 -8.54 -9.28 -4.35
N HIS A 44 -7.49 -9.69 -3.64
CA HIS A 44 -6.32 -8.85 -3.43
C HIS A 44 -5.64 -8.47 -4.75
N ARG A 45 -5.44 -9.42 -5.68
CA ARG A 45 -4.88 -9.12 -7.01
C ARG A 45 -5.80 -8.22 -7.83
N GLN A 46 -7.12 -8.42 -7.75
CA GLN A 46 -8.08 -7.55 -8.42
C GLN A 46 -8.04 -6.12 -7.87
N LEU A 47 -7.98 -5.97 -6.54
CA LEU A 47 -7.84 -4.67 -5.88
C LEU A 47 -6.55 -3.96 -6.33
N ASN A 48 -5.43 -4.69 -6.36
CA ASN A 48 -4.15 -4.16 -6.82
C ASN A 48 -4.25 -3.62 -8.25
N HIS A 49 -4.86 -4.40 -9.16
CA HIS A 49 -5.08 -4.01 -10.54
C HIS A 49 -5.95 -2.74 -10.67
N GLU A 50 -7.07 -2.65 -9.93
CA GLU A 50 -7.93 -1.47 -9.98
C GLU A 50 -7.24 -0.23 -9.40
N GLN A 51 -6.44 -0.38 -8.35
CA GLN A 51 -5.63 0.72 -7.83
C GLN A 51 -4.56 1.18 -8.83
N ALA A 52 -3.88 0.24 -9.50
CA ALA A 52 -2.92 0.55 -10.57
C ALA A 52 -3.62 1.29 -11.72
N ARG A 53 -4.82 0.85 -12.11
CA ARG A 53 -5.64 1.49 -13.15
C ARG A 53 -6.06 2.91 -12.79
N MET A 54 -6.46 3.14 -11.54
CA MET A 54 -6.77 4.49 -11.06
C MET A 54 -5.53 5.40 -11.13
N VAL A 55 -4.36 4.90 -10.71
CA VAL A 55 -3.10 5.66 -10.78
C VAL A 55 -2.66 5.93 -12.22
N ALA A 56 -2.84 4.97 -13.14
CA ALA A 56 -2.60 5.18 -14.56
C ALA A 56 -3.48 6.29 -15.13
N THR A 57 -4.75 6.34 -14.70
CA THR A 57 -5.69 7.38 -15.09
C THR A 57 -5.25 8.75 -14.55
N LEU A 58 -4.75 8.83 -13.31
CA LEU A 58 -4.20 10.07 -12.75
C LEU A 58 -2.97 10.56 -13.52
N ALA A 59 -2.03 9.66 -13.85
CA ALA A 59 -0.85 10.01 -14.66
C ALA A 59 -1.27 10.54 -16.04
N GLU A 60 -2.28 9.92 -16.65
CA GLU A 60 -2.82 10.35 -17.94
C GLU A 60 -3.51 11.72 -17.83
N VAL A 61 -4.34 11.96 -16.81
CA VAL A 61 -4.90 13.30 -16.52
C VAL A 61 -3.78 14.32 -16.34
N GLY A 62 -2.70 13.93 -15.65
CA GLY A 62 -1.47 14.71 -15.52
C GLY A 62 -0.91 15.19 -16.85
N ARG A 63 -1.03 14.38 -17.91
CA ARG A 63 -0.43 14.66 -19.22
C ARG A 63 -1.42 15.07 -20.30
N CYS A 64 -2.72 15.10 -20.02
CA CYS A 64 -3.68 15.69 -20.94
C CYS A 64 -3.44 17.19 -21.07
N GLU A 65 -3.52 17.71 -22.29
CA GLU A 65 -3.69 19.15 -22.46
C GLU A 65 -5.06 19.56 -21.89
N THR A 66 -5.11 20.62 -21.08
CA THR A 66 -6.34 21.09 -20.42
C THR A 66 -7.43 21.51 -21.41
N ILE A 67 -7.04 22.04 -22.57
CA ILE A 67 -7.97 22.49 -23.62
C ILE A 67 -7.42 22.04 -24.98
N PRO A 68 -7.59 20.76 -25.35
CA PRO A 68 -7.17 20.29 -26.66
C PRO A 68 -8.14 20.81 -27.74
N ALA A 69 -7.71 20.82 -28.99
CA ALA A 69 -8.64 21.05 -30.09
C ALA A 69 -9.73 19.95 -30.11
N PRO A 70 -10.99 20.27 -30.48
CA PRO A 70 -12.08 19.30 -30.46
C PRO A 70 -11.76 18.02 -31.23
N GLY A 71 -11.98 16.87 -30.60
CA GLY A 71 -11.73 15.56 -31.18
C GLY A 71 -10.27 15.12 -31.21
N LEU A 72 -9.33 15.92 -30.68
CA LEU A 72 -7.91 15.54 -30.60
C LEU A 72 -7.52 15.01 -29.22
N VAL A 73 -6.69 13.97 -29.25
CA VAL A 73 -5.95 13.46 -28.09
C VAL A 73 -4.61 14.19 -28.05
N ALA A 74 -4.50 15.22 -27.22
CA ALA A 74 -3.27 15.98 -27.06
C ALA A 74 -2.60 15.70 -25.72
N ARG A 75 -1.27 15.49 -25.75
CA ARG A 75 -0.47 15.05 -24.59
C ARG A 75 0.75 15.91 -24.40
N LEU A 76 0.93 16.35 -23.17
CA LEU A 76 2.11 17.05 -22.69
C LEU A 76 3.25 16.06 -22.44
N SER A 77 4.48 16.49 -22.66
CA SER A 77 5.69 15.71 -22.36
C SER A 77 6.03 15.65 -20.86
N ARG A 78 5.38 16.49 -20.05
CA ARG A 78 5.49 16.58 -18.60
C ARG A 78 4.12 16.88 -18.00
N PRO A 79 3.90 16.62 -16.70
CA PRO A 79 2.66 16.97 -16.03
C PRO A 79 2.26 18.43 -16.25
N GLY A 80 1.00 18.64 -16.63
CA GLY A 80 0.37 19.94 -16.79
C GLY A 80 0.15 20.62 -15.45
N ARG A 81 0.34 21.93 -15.41
CA ARG A 81 0.31 22.73 -14.18
C ARG A 81 -1.03 22.74 -13.42
N TYR A 82 -2.12 22.27 -14.04
CA TYR A 82 -3.48 22.33 -13.48
C TYR A 82 -4.11 20.95 -13.26
N ALA A 83 -3.40 19.86 -13.54
CA ALA A 83 -3.98 18.52 -13.46
C ALA A 83 -4.49 18.18 -12.05
N ALA A 84 -3.78 18.67 -11.02
CA ALA A 84 -4.19 18.54 -9.63
C ALA A 84 -5.48 19.32 -9.35
N GLU A 85 -5.62 20.56 -9.81
CA GLU A 85 -6.87 21.34 -9.70
C GLU A 85 -8.06 20.66 -10.37
N GLU A 86 -7.88 20.11 -11.57
CA GLU A 86 -8.93 19.36 -12.29
C GLU A 86 -9.37 18.12 -11.49
N THR A 87 -8.40 17.40 -10.94
CA THR A 87 -8.66 16.21 -10.11
C THR A 87 -9.36 16.55 -8.80
N ARG A 88 -8.97 17.66 -8.15
CA ARG A 88 -9.64 18.17 -6.94
C ARG A 88 -11.09 18.49 -7.22
N ALA A 89 -11.37 19.14 -8.34
CA ALA A 89 -12.73 19.49 -8.73
C ALA A 89 -13.58 18.24 -9.02
N ALA A 90 -12.99 17.23 -9.67
CA ALA A 90 -13.70 16.00 -10.04
C ALA A 90 -13.94 15.03 -8.87
N LEU A 91 -12.97 14.87 -7.97
CA LEU A 91 -12.98 13.87 -6.90
C LEU A 91 -13.18 14.44 -5.49
N TYR A 92 -13.35 15.76 -5.38
CA TYR A 92 -13.48 16.48 -4.10
C TYR A 92 -12.30 16.27 -3.13
N TRP A 93 -11.10 16.02 -3.69
CA TRP A 93 -9.88 15.83 -2.90
C TRP A 93 -9.34 17.15 -2.35
N THR A 94 -8.56 17.05 -1.25
CA THR A 94 -7.75 18.17 -0.74
C THR A 94 -6.58 18.46 -1.68
N ARG A 95 -5.91 19.62 -1.50
CA ARG A 95 -4.86 20.06 -2.43
C ARG A 95 -3.70 19.10 -2.34
N ASN A 96 -3.24 18.89 -1.11
CA ASN A 96 -2.17 17.96 -0.80
C ASN A 96 -2.47 16.54 -1.28
N ALA A 97 -3.71 16.06 -1.16
CA ALA A 97 -4.07 14.72 -1.65
C ALA A 97 -3.92 14.63 -3.17
N ALA A 98 -4.45 15.60 -3.92
CA ALA A 98 -4.31 15.59 -5.37
C ALA A 98 -2.86 15.76 -5.84
N ASP A 99 -2.11 16.71 -5.26
CA ASP A 99 -0.70 16.94 -5.60
C ASP A 99 0.13 15.67 -5.34
N SER A 100 0.02 15.08 -4.14
CA SER A 100 0.78 13.87 -3.79
C SER A 100 0.40 12.63 -4.57
N GLU A 101 -0.87 12.49 -5.00
CA GLU A 101 -1.29 11.41 -5.88
C GLU A 101 -0.82 11.61 -7.32
N HIS A 102 -0.80 12.85 -7.84
CA HIS A 102 -0.25 13.15 -9.15
C HIS A 102 1.26 12.92 -9.21
N ASP A 103 2.01 13.37 -8.21
CA ASP A 103 3.46 13.12 -8.10
C ASP A 103 3.75 11.62 -8.04
N PHE A 104 2.98 10.88 -7.24
CA PHE A 104 3.08 9.42 -7.14
C PHE A 104 2.77 8.72 -8.46
N ALA A 105 1.70 9.15 -9.14
CA ALA A 105 1.28 8.58 -10.41
C ALA A 105 2.33 8.80 -11.50
N GLU A 106 2.83 10.03 -11.64
CA GLU A 106 3.90 10.37 -12.58
C GLU A 106 5.16 9.53 -12.33
N SER A 107 5.59 9.45 -11.06
CA SER A 107 6.75 8.68 -10.64
C SER A 107 6.62 7.19 -10.98
N VAL A 108 5.53 6.55 -10.55
CA VAL A 108 5.36 5.10 -10.72
C VAL A 108 5.13 4.71 -12.17
N VAL A 109 4.25 5.43 -12.87
CA VAL A 109 3.85 5.07 -14.25
C VAL A 109 4.99 5.35 -15.25
N HIS A 110 5.73 6.44 -15.07
CA HIS A 110 6.69 6.89 -16.08
C HIS A 110 8.15 6.75 -15.69
N ALA A 111 8.52 6.90 -14.41
CA ALA A 111 9.89 6.69 -13.96
C ALA A 111 10.15 5.22 -13.56
N MET A 112 9.13 4.49 -13.11
CA MET A 112 9.25 3.10 -12.64
C MET A 112 8.30 2.11 -13.37
N PRO A 113 8.32 2.04 -14.71
CA PRO A 113 7.34 1.24 -15.47
C PRO A 113 7.34 -0.25 -15.12
N VAL A 114 8.47 -0.82 -14.68
CA VAL A 114 8.56 -2.23 -14.24
C VAL A 114 7.81 -2.45 -12.92
N VAL A 115 7.87 -1.50 -11.99
CA VAL A 115 7.10 -1.54 -10.74
C VAL A 115 5.62 -1.41 -11.05
N PHE A 116 5.26 -0.46 -11.93
CA PHE A 116 3.89 -0.27 -12.37
C PHE A 116 3.31 -1.52 -13.04
N ALA A 117 4.08 -2.18 -13.92
CA ALA A 117 3.64 -3.41 -14.60
C ALA A 117 3.34 -4.54 -13.61
N ALA A 118 4.17 -4.71 -12.57
CA ALA A 118 3.94 -5.71 -11.53
C ALA A 118 2.75 -5.37 -10.62
N TRP A 119 2.46 -4.07 -10.42
CA TRP A 119 1.23 -3.64 -9.74
C TRP A 119 -0.01 -3.90 -10.59
N TRP A 120 0.07 -3.58 -11.89
CA TRP A 120 -1.00 -3.79 -12.87
C TRP A 120 -1.36 -5.27 -13.03
N SER A 121 -0.39 -6.18 -12.99
CA SER A 121 -0.63 -7.63 -13.00
C SER A 121 -1.17 -8.17 -11.68
N GLY A 122 -1.24 -7.34 -10.64
CA GLY A 122 -1.72 -7.70 -9.31
C GLY A 122 -0.67 -8.34 -8.39
N ASP A 123 0.59 -8.44 -8.83
CA ASP A 123 1.68 -9.08 -8.09
C ASP A 123 2.24 -8.20 -6.97
N LEU A 124 2.18 -6.87 -7.16
CA LEU A 124 2.46 -5.88 -6.13
C LEU A 124 1.18 -5.21 -5.65
N ASP A 125 1.22 -4.74 -4.41
CA ASP A 125 0.19 -3.90 -3.82
C ASP A 125 0.69 -2.47 -3.60
N ARG A 126 -0.27 -1.57 -3.35
CA ARG A 126 0.01 -0.15 -3.13
C ARG A 126 1.06 0.09 -2.02
N PRO A 127 1.01 -0.54 -0.83
CA PRO A 127 2.05 -0.38 0.18
C PRO A 127 3.47 -0.71 -0.33
N ARG A 128 3.65 -1.79 -1.10
CA ARG A 128 4.96 -2.14 -1.67
C ARG A 128 5.39 -1.17 -2.76
N VAL A 129 4.48 -0.73 -3.62
CA VAL A 129 4.76 0.29 -4.64
C VAL A 129 5.18 1.62 -4.00
N ARG A 130 4.55 2.01 -2.89
CA ARG A 130 4.94 3.20 -2.11
C ARG A 130 6.35 3.09 -1.52
N VAL A 131 6.84 1.88 -1.22
CA VAL A 131 8.25 1.71 -0.83
C VAL A 131 9.16 2.05 -2.01
N PHE A 132 8.88 1.55 -3.21
CA PHE A 132 9.66 1.89 -4.41
C PHE A 132 9.67 3.41 -4.66
N ASP A 133 8.50 4.03 -4.71
CA ASP A 133 8.38 5.48 -4.89
C ASP A 133 9.19 6.27 -3.84
N ARG A 134 9.04 5.95 -2.56
CA ARG A 134 9.75 6.62 -1.47
C ARG A 134 11.28 6.59 -1.63
N TYR A 135 11.85 5.48 -2.09
CA TYR A 135 13.30 5.29 -2.14
C TYR A 135 13.93 5.57 -3.50
N LEU A 136 13.15 5.54 -4.58
CA LEU A 136 13.66 5.68 -5.94
C LEU A 136 13.36 7.04 -6.56
N THR A 137 12.38 7.78 -6.04
CA THR A 137 12.08 9.14 -6.51
C THR A 137 13.30 10.05 -6.36
N GLY A 138 13.64 10.76 -7.44
CA GLY A 138 14.79 11.66 -7.52
C GLY A 138 16.12 11.00 -7.90
N LEU A 139 16.17 9.67 -8.05
CA LEU A 139 17.35 8.98 -8.57
C LEU A 139 17.45 9.08 -10.10
N ALA A 140 18.65 8.84 -10.63
CA ALA A 140 18.87 8.78 -12.07
C ALA A 140 18.09 7.60 -12.71
N PRO A 141 17.48 7.77 -13.90
CA PRO A 141 16.67 6.73 -14.55
C PRO A 141 17.38 5.39 -14.70
N GLU A 142 18.68 5.40 -15.01
CA GLU A 142 19.48 4.18 -15.18
C GLU A 142 19.67 3.44 -13.84
N LEU A 143 19.77 4.17 -12.73
CA LEU A 143 19.86 3.58 -11.40
C LEU A 143 18.50 3.01 -10.97
N ILE A 144 17.40 3.73 -11.24
CA ILE A 144 16.03 3.23 -11.01
C ILE A 144 15.83 1.91 -11.75
N ALA A 145 16.14 1.86 -13.05
CA ALA A 145 16.00 0.66 -13.87
C ALA A 145 16.81 -0.51 -13.31
N ARG A 146 18.07 -0.29 -12.93
CA ARG A 146 18.92 -1.33 -12.32
C ARG A 146 18.35 -1.86 -11.00
N ILE A 147 17.87 -0.97 -10.13
CA ILE A 147 17.28 -1.39 -8.85
C ILE A 147 16.00 -2.19 -9.08
N CYS A 148 15.10 -1.69 -9.93
CA CYS A 148 13.84 -2.35 -10.25
C CYS A 148 14.06 -3.75 -10.84
N ALA A 149 15.06 -3.92 -11.71
CA ALA A 149 15.38 -5.21 -12.32
C ALA A 149 15.73 -6.30 -11.29
N VAL A 150 16.30 -5.93 -10.14
CA VAL A 150 16.66 -6.87 -9.07
C VAL A 150 15.54 -7.00 -8.03
N ALA A 151 14.91 -5.88 -7.69
CA ALA A 151 13.98 -5.81 -6.56
C ALA A 151 12.56 -6.28 -6.90
N VAL A 152 12.04 -5.96 -8.08
CA VAL A 152 10.66 -6.28 -8.46
C VAL A 152 10.39 -7.79 -8.49
N PRO A 153 11.26 -8.66 -9.05
CA PRO A 153 11.02 -10.10 -9.09
C PRO A 153 10.86 -10.77 -7.71
N VAL A 154 11.50 -10.23 -6.68
CA VAL A 154 11.45 -10.79 -5.31
C VAL A 154 10.42 -10.10 -4.42
N ALA A 155 9.95 -8.90 -4.79
CA ALA A 155 9.10 -8.06 -3.97
C ALA A 155 7.74 -8.67 -3.55
N PRO A 156 7.05 -9.49 -4.37
CA PRO A 156 5.80 -10.13 -3.96
C PRO A 156 5.92 -11.00 -2.70
N ARG A 157 7.13 -11.53 -2.43
CA ARG A 157 7.41 -12.39 -1.28
C ARG A 157 8.05 -11.66 -0.10
N ARG A 158 8.17 -10.33 -0.17
CA ARG A 158 8.81 -9.50 0.86
C ARG A 158 7.78 -8.65 1.56
N THR A 159 7.91 -8.45 2.87
CA THR A 159 7.13 -7.40 3.57
C THR A 159 7.62 -6.02 3.17
N THR A 160 6.80 -4.98 3.38
CA THR A 160 7.22 -3.59 3.15
C THR A 160 8.45 -3.21 3.97
N GLY A 161 8.57 -3.73 5.21
CA GLY A 161 9.75 -3.56 6.05
C GLY A 161 11.01 -4.23 5.48
N GLN A 162 10.89 -5.45 4.93
CA GLN A 162 12.00 -6.12 4.24
C GLN A 162 12.41 -5.36 2.97
N LEU A 163 11.45 -4.88 2.18
CA LEU A 163 11.74 -4.04 0.99
C LEU A 163 12.43 -2.73 1.36
N ALA A 164 12.03 -2.08 2.45
CA ALA A 164 12.64 -0.84 2.93
C ALA A 164 14.04 -1.05 3.52
N ARG A 165 14.30 -2.23 4.12
CA ARG A 165 15.62 -2.63 4.62
C ARG A 165 16.54 -3.10 3.51
N GLY A 166 15.99 -3.60 2.41
CA GLY A 166 16.70 -3.92 1.18
C GLY A 166 17.59 -2.75 0.81
N ARG A 167 18.90 -2.92 0.93
CA ARG A 167 19.84 -1.82 0.70
C ARG A 167 19.94 -1.58 -0.80
N TYR A 168 19.07 -0.76 -1.36
CA TYR A 168 19.21 -0.20 -2.71
C TYR A 168 20.35 0.82 -2.80
N ARG A 169 21.44 0.63 -2.04
CA ARG A 169 22.59 1.54 -2.06
C ARG A 169 23.28 1.40 -3.42
N SER A 170 23.45 2.54 -4.09
CA SER A 170 24.44 2.98 -5.11
C SER A 170 25.20 2.00 -6.03
N ARG A 171 25.25 0.68 -5.80
CA ARG A 171 25.92 -0.34 -6.61
C ARG A 171 25.01 -1.42 -7.21
N GLY A 172 23.69 -1.39 -6.96
CA GLY A 172 22.79 -2.40 -7.54
C GLY A 172 22.95 -3.81 -6.96
N GLU A 173 23.62 -3.94 -5.81
CA GLU A 173 23.72 -5.20 -5.08
C GLU A 173 22.58 -5.30 -4.07
N PHE A 174 21.72 -6.29 -4.26
CA PHE A 174 20.72 -6.69 -3.30
C PHE A 174 21.41 -7.52 -2.21
N LEU A 175 21.68 -6.92 -1.06
CA LEU A 175 22.17 -7.62 0.12
C LEU A 175 20.98 -8.01 1.00
N ASP A 176 20.67 -9.30 1.07
CA ASP A 176 19.82 -9.84 2.13
C ASP A 176 20.53 -11.01 2.83
N PRO A 177 20.55 -11.06 4.18
CA PRO A 177 20.82 -12.30 4.89
C PRO A 177 19.74 -13.35 4.57
N PRO A 178 20.04 -14.67 4.68
CA PRO A 178 19.10 -15.72 4.34
C PRO A 178 17.81 -15.62 5.15
N LEU A 179 16.70 -16.09 4.55
CA LEU A 179 15.45 -16.28 5.28
C LEU A 179 15.70 -17.13 6.53
N PRO A 180 15.08 -16.81 7.67
CA PRO A 180 15.14 -17.70 8.83
C PRO A 180 14.58 -19.07 8.44
N ASP A 181 15.29 -20.13 8.84
CA ASP A 181 14.87 -21.52 8.64
C ASP A 181 13.50 -21.74 9.31
N PRO A 182 12.47 -22.21 8.59
CA PRO A 182 11.15 -22.46 9.18
C PRO A 182 11.15 -23.54 10.27
N THR A 183 12.24 -24.32 10.39
CA THR A 183 12.44 -25.32 11.45
C THR A 183 13.26 -24.80 12.63
N ALA A 184 13.81 -23.58 12.55
CA ALA A 184 14.48 -22.96 13.68
C ALA A 184 13.45 -22.61 14.76
N THR A 185 13.67 -23.13 15.97
CA THR A 185 12.89 -22.78 17.15
C THR A 185 12.93 -21.27 17.33
N PRO A 186 11.78 -20.58 17.46
CA PRO A 186 11.76 -19.14 17.68
C PRO A 186 12.55 -18.83 18.97
N THR A 187 13.67 -18.13 18.85
CA THR A 187 14.23 -17.40 19.98
C THR A 187 13.25 -16.29 20.29
N GLU A 188 12.75 -16.26 21.53
CA GLU A 188 11.68 -15.35 21.97
C GLU A 188 11.95 -13.90 21.50
N PRO A 189 11.00 -13.26 20.79
CA PRO A 189 11.19 -11.89 20.35
C PRO A 189 10.89 -10.91 21.48
N GLU A 190 11.85 -10.02 21.77
CA GLU A 190 11.59 -8.76 22.47
C GLU A 190 10.47 -8.00 21.75
N GLU A 191 9.44 -7.62 22.50
CA GLU A 191 8.26 -6.90 22.04
C GLU A 191 8.62 -5.53 21.46
N GLN A 192 8.89 -5.47 20.15
CA GLN A 192 8.97 -4.21 19.41
C GLN A 192 7.78 -4.13 18.43
N HIS A 193 6.57 -3.98 18.97
CA HIS A 193 5.43 -3.46 18.20
C HIS A 193 5.65 -1.98 17.90
N ASP A 194 6.50 -1.70 16.90
CA ASP A 194 6.59 -0.35 16.34
C ASP A 194 5.47 -0.17 15.31
N ARG A 195 4.58 0.76 15.64
CA ARG A 195 3.36 1.07 14.91
C ARG A 195 3.73 1.66 13.55
N ILE A 196 3.56 0.88 12.48
CA ILE A 196 3.49 1.45 11.13
C ILE A 196 2.22 2.29 11.06
N ARG A 197 2.33 3.60 11.32
CA ARG A 197 1.33 4.58 10.93
C ARG A 197 1.26 4.61 9.40
N TYR A 198 0.13 4.19 8.85
CA TYR A 198 -0.28 4.63 7.53
C TYR A 198 -0.75 6.08 7.70
N ASP A 199 -0.01 7.01 7.11
CA ASP A 199 -0.39 8.42 7.04
C ASP A 199 -1.36 8.59 5.87
N ASP A 200 -2.61 8.15 6.07
CA ASP A 200 -3.73 8.69 5.29
C ASP A 200 -4.02 10.08 5.86
N GLY A 201 -4.00 11.10 5.01
CA GLY A 201 -4.05 12.53 5.33
C GLY A 201 -5.31 13.05 6.04
N ALA A 202 -5.82 12.33 7.05
CA ALA A 202 -6.62 12.87 8.12
C ALA A 202 -5.69 13.16 9.31
N ILE A 203 -5.63 14.42 9.76
CA ILE A 203 -5.06 14.75 11.06
C ILE A 203 -5.95 14.09 12.12
N LEU A 204 -5.67 12.83 12.47
CA LEU A 204 -6.07 12.28 13.74
C LEU A 204 -5.21 12.99 14.78
N ARG A 205 -5.67 14.16 15.24
CA ARG A 205 -5.20 14.67 16.52
C ARG A 205 -5.40 13.53 17.50
N ARG A 206 -4.31 13.09 18.13
CA ARG A 206 -4.39 12.21 19.30
C ARG A 206 -5.44 12.85 20.22
N PRO A 207 -6.49 12.13 20.66
CA PRO A 207 -7.32 12.67 21.72
C PRO A 207 -6.39 13.09 22.87
N PRO A 208 -6.61 14.25 23.51
CA PRO A 208 -5.82 14.61 24.67
C PRO A 208 -5.82 13.41 25.63
N PRO A 209 -4.68 13.12 26.30
CA PRO A 209 -4.67 12.05 27.29
C PRO A 209 -5.86 12.28 28.22
N GLU A 210 -6.62 11.21 28.52
CA GLU A 210 -7.64 11.31 29.55
C GLU A 210 -7.00 11.94 30.78
N PRO A 211 -7.67 12.90 31.45
CA PRO A 211 -7.12 13.49 32.65
C PRO A 211 -6.77 12.33 33.58
N THR A 212 -5.49 12.23 33.91
CA THR A 212 -5.01 11.30 34.93
C THR A 212 -5.97 11.45 36.09
N GLN A 213 -6.70 10.39 36.46
CA GLN A 213 -7.37 10.36 37.74
C GLN A 213 -6.26 10.52 38.76
N GLU A 214 -6.08 11.75 39.21
CA GLU A 214 -5.21 12.09 40.31
C GLU A 214 -5.71 11.25 41.47
N ARG A 215 -4.93 10.22 41.80
CA ARG A 215 -5.23 9.32 42.89
C ARG A 215 -5.39 10.22 44.11
N ALA A 216 -6.59 10.28 44.66
CA ALA A 216 -6.86 11.09 45.84
C ALA A 216 -5.78 10.78 46.90
N PRO A 217 -5.18 11.80 47.54
CA PRO A 217 -4.21 11.56 48.59
C PRO A 217 -4.82 10.62 49.64
N PRO A 218 -4.05 9.65 50.17
CA PRO A 218 -4.56 8.80 51.23
C PRO A 218 -5.07 9.68 52.38
N PRO A 219 -6.17 9.30 53.06
CA PRO A 219 -6.61 10.03 54.24
C PRO A 219 -5.46 10.11 55.25
N PRO A 220 -5.32 11.21 55.99
CA PRO A 220 -4.27 11.33 56.99
C PRO A 220 -4.39 10.17 57.98
N THR A 221 -3.30 9.44 58.17
CA THR A 221 -3.18 8.42 59.21
C THR A 221 -3.38 9.09 60.56
N ASP A 222 -4.34 8.61 61.35
CA ASP A 222 -4.53 9.06 62.72
C ASP A 222 -3.29 8.66 63.54
N PRO A 223 -2.55 9.62 64.13
CA PRO A 223 -1.34 9.33 64.89
C PRO A 223 -1.57 8.51 66.17
N PHE A 224 -2.82 8.13 66.49
CA PHE A 224 -3.16 7.35 67.69
C PHE A 224 -3.66 5.93 67.44
N GLU A 225 -3.59 5.38 66.22
CA GLU A 225 -3.99 3.98 65.96
C GLU A 225 -2.90 2.99 66.47
N PRO A 226 -3.18 2.16 67.49
CA PRO A 226 -2.21 1.19 67.98
C PRO A 226 -2.12 -0.05 67.07
N PRO A 227 -0.95 -0.69 66.94
CA PRO A 227 -0.78 -1.84 66.05
C PRO A 227 -1.56 -3.07 66.56
N PRO A 228 -2.09 -3.92 65.65
CA PRO A 228 -2.84 -5.11 66.03
C PRO A 228 -1.93 -6.17 66.68
N PHE A 229 -2.48 -6.86 67.69
CA PHE A 229 -1.87 -7.99 68.41
C PHE A 229 -1.66 -9.22 67.52
#